data_AF-A0A7W3Y039-F1
#
_entry.id   AF-A0A7W3Y039-F1
#
_cell.length_a   1.000
_cell.length_b   1.000
_cell.length_c   1.000
_cell.angle_alpha   90.00
_cell.angle_beta   90.00
_cell.angle_gamma   90.00
#
_symmetry.space_group_name_H-M   'P 1'
#
loop_
_entity.id
_entity.type
_entity.pdbx_description
1 polymer ?
#
loop_
_entity_poly.entity_id
_entity_poly.type
_entity_poly.pdbx_seq_one_letter_code
_entity_poly.pdbx_strand_id
1 'polypeptide(L)'
;MPTTVRRWWAPDPGRARLRAGLRAVLGTGLAVTTVLLSGLGLEAALLGGLAAMLALFTVTDPDVRQQVGTTALLPLAGLPVLVIGCFLHDQPLVRSSVFLGVVFLGVWARRFGPRGNALGIFAFMMLFAVQFLGAPPADLVRLVPAVLLALAGAALVRFVLWCRERRTPP
;
A
#
# COMPACT_ATOMS: atom_id res chain seq x y z
N MET A 1 -22.10 35.89 10.03
CA MET A 1 -21.09 35.08 10.74
C MET A 1 -19.75 35.25 10.04
N PRO A 2 -18.66 35.57 10.76
CA PRO A 2 -17.37 35.91 10.15
C PRO A 2 -16.72 34.72 9.45
N THR A 3 -16.16 34.97 8.27
CA THR A 3 -15.58 34.03 7.30
C THR A 3 -14.42 33.18 7.82
N THR A 4 -13.84 33.55 8.97
CA THR A 4 -12.67 32.90 9.59
C THR A 4 -13.01 31.54 10.22
N VAL A 5 -14.24 31.33 10.72
CA VAL A 5 -14.64 30.06 11.37
C VAL A 5 -14.89 28.95 10.33
N ARG A 6 -15.34 29.32 9.13
CA ARG A 6 -15.54 28.38 8.01
C ARG A 6 -14.23 27.73 7.54
N ARG A 7 -13.06 28.27 7.92
CA ARG A 7 -11.75 27.68 7.60
C ARG A 7 -11.45 26.42 8.44
N TRP A 8 -12.04 26.30 9.63
CA TRP A 8 -11.87 25.14 10.52
C TRP A 8 -12.86 24.01 10.22
N TRP A 9 -14.01 24.36 9.64
CA TRP A 9 -15.02 23.41 9.22
C TRP A 9 -14.91 23.23 7.72
N ALA A 10 -14.17 22.22 7.26
CA ALA A 10 -14.17 21.81 5.86
C ALA A 10 -15.43 20.96 5.60
N PRO A 11 -16.52 21.52 5.03
CA PRO A 11 -17.73 20.75 4.81
C PRO A 11 -17.41 19.65 3.78
N ASP A 12 -17.84 18.42 4.02
CA ASP A 12 -17.74 17.29 3.08
C ASP A 12 -19.13 16.97 2.50
N PRO A 13 -19.71 17.88 1.69
CA PRO A 13 -21.02 17.65 1.08
C PRO A 13 -20.93 16.40 0.20
N GLY A 14 -21.69 15.36 0.55
CA GLY A 14 -21.63 14.04 -0.09
C GLY A 14 -20.82 12.97 0.67
N ARG A 15 -20.21 13.32 1.82
CA ARG A 15 -19.45 12.41 2.71
C ARG A 15 -18.35 11.63 1.98
N ALA A 16 -17.76 12.22 0.94
CA ALA A 16 -16.81 11.52 0.08
C ALA A 16 -15.51 11.22 0.84
N ARG A 17 -15.00 12.19 1.61
CA ARG A 17 -13.80 12.03 2.43
C ARG A 17 -14.06 11.05 3.57
N LEU A 18 -15.22 11.14 4.22
CA LEU A 18 -15.62 10.19 5.27
C LEU A 18 -15.68 8.75 4.76
N ARG A 19 -16.33 8.52 3.61
CA ARG A 19 -16.42 7.18 3.01
C ARG A 19 -15.07 6.64 2.56
N ALA A 20 -14.21 7.49 1.99
CA ALA A 20 -12.85 7.10 1.62
C ALA A 20 -12.02 6.72 2.86
N GLY A 21 -12.09 7.53 3.92
CA GLY A 21 -11.42 7.25 5.18
C GLY A 21 -11.93 5.97 5.84
N LEU A 22 -13.25 5.77 5.90
CA LEU A 22 -13.85 4.56 6.47
C LEU A 22 -13.45 3.31 5.69
N ARG A 23 -13.44 3.37 4.35
CA ARG A 23 -12.95 2.26 3.50
C ARG A 23 -11.47 1.96 3.78
N ALA A 24 -10.65 2.98 3.98
CA ALA A 24 -9.23 2.82 4.34
C ALA A 24 -9.08 2.16 5.71
N VAL A 25 -9.81 2.61 6.72
CA VAL A 25 -9.80 2.03 8.07
C VAL A 25 -10.26 0.58 8.06
N LEU A 26 -11.37 0.27 7.39
CA LEU A 26 -11.88 -1.10 7.29
C LEU A 26 -10.93 -2.02 6.51
N GLY A 27 -10.37 -1.54 5.40
CA GLY A 27 -9.43 -2.30 4.57
C GLY A 27 -8.12 -2.60 5.29
N THR A 28 -7.49 -1.58 5.87
CA THR A 28 -6.26 -1.74 6.65
C THR A 28 -6.52 -2.54 7.92
N GLY A 29 -7.63 -2.29 8.62
CA GLY A 29 -8.02 -3.05 9.81
C GLY A 29 -8.19 -4.53 9.52
N LEU A 30 -8.92 -4.88 8.45
CA LEU A 30 -9.08 -6.27 8.01
C LEU A 30 -7.75 -6.91 7.62
N ALA A 31 -6.88 -6.18 6.92
CA ALA A 31 -5.55 -6.67 6.56
C ALA A 31 -4.69 -6.97 7.80
N VAL A 32 -4.64 -6.05 8.77
CA VAL A 32 -3.86 -6.25 10.00
C VAL A 32 -4.42 -7.42 10.82
N THR A 33 -5.74 -7.50 11.00
CA THR A 33 -6.35 -8.58 11.78
C THR A 33 -6.15 -9.94 11.12
N THR A 34 -6.32 -10.05 9.80
CA THR A 34 -6.09 -11.31 9.08
C THR A 34 -4.64 -11.78 9.18
N VAL A 35 -3.67 -10.87 9.07
CA VAL A 35 -2.24 -11.22 9.25
C VAL A 35 -1.92 -11.65 10.68
N LEU A 36 -2.46 -10.94 11.69
CA LEU A 36 -2.27 -11.32 13.10
C LEU A 36 -2.89 -12.68 13.41
N LEU A 37 -4.11 -12.93 12.95
CA LEU A 37 -4.80 -14.22 13.15
C LEU A 37 -4.12 -15.38 12.42
N SER A 38 -3.33 -15.09 11.39
CA SER A 38 -2.51 -16.08 10.69
C SER A 38 -1.22 -16.44 11.45
N GLY A 39 -0.95 -15.83 12.60
CA GLY A 39 0.20 -16.14 13.44
C GLY A 39 1.55 -15.66 12.87
N LEU A 40 1.55 -14.74 11.89
CA LEU A 40 2.76 -14.30 11.19
C LEU A 40 3.63 -13.32 12.01
N GLY A 41 3.12 -12.83 13.14
CA GLY A 41 3.83 -11.93 14.06
C GLY A 41 3.51 -10.45 13.85
N LEU A 42 3.96 -9.61 14.79
CA LEU A 42 3.66 -8.17 14.82
C LEU A 42 4.30 -7.42 13.65
N GLU A 43 5.57 -7.69 13.33
CA GLU A 43 6.28 -7.03 12.22
C GLU A 43 5.62 -7.30 10.87
N ALA A 44 5.20 -8.55 10.65
CA ALA A 44 4.42 -8.95 9.48
C ALA A 44 3.08 -8.20 9.42
N ALA A 45 2.40 -8.03 10.56
CA ALA A 45 1.15 -7.27 10.63
C ALA A 45 1.35 -5.77 10.36
N LEU A 46 2.45 -5.17 10.83
CA LEU A 46 2.80 -3.78 10.54
C LEU A 46 3.09 -3.58 9.06
N LEU A 47 3.89 -4.46 8.46
CA LEU A 47 4.18 -4.45 7.02
C LEU A 47 2.91 -4.65 6.19
N GLY A 48 2.07 -5.61 6.56
CA GLY A 48 0.78 -5.87 5.92
C GLY A 48 -0.16 -4.66 6.01
N GLY A 49 -0.27 -4.03 7.19
CA GLY A 49 -1.04 -2.80 7.37
C GLY A 49 -0.56 -1.66 6.46
N LEU A 50 0.76 -1.45 6.37
CA LEU A 50 1.35 -0.50 5.43
C LEU A 50 1.01 -0.84 3.98
N ALA A 51 1.13 -2.11 3.58
CA ALA A 51 0.80 -2.57 2.22
C ALA A 51 -0.67 -2.29 1.86
N ALA A 52 -1.60 -2.63 2.75
CA ALA A 52 -3.03 -2.39 2.56
C ALA A 52 -3.35 -0.90 2.47
N MET A 53 -2.77 -0.09 3.37
CA MET A 53 -2.97 1.36 3.37
C MET A 53 -2.50 1.99 2.05
N LEU A 54 -1.31 1.60 1.58
CA LEU A 54 -0.78 2.08 0.31
C LEU A 54 -1.70 1.67 -0.85
N ALA A 55 -2.11 0.40 -0.93
CA ALA A 55 -3.00 -0.07 -1.99
C ALA A 55 -4.33 0.69 -2.04
N LEU A 56 -4.88 1.10 -0.88
CA LEU A 56 -6.15 1.81 -0.79
C LEU A 56 -6.05 3.29 -1.19
N PHE A 57 -4.88 3.91 -1.00
CA PHE A 57 -4.66 5.34 -1.27
C PHE A 57 -3.90 5.65 -2.57
N THR A 58 -2.96 4.81 -2.99
CA THR A 58 -2.10 5.10 -4.15
C THR A 58 -2.70 4.60 -5.45
N VAL A 59 -3.54 3.56 -5.41
CA VAL A 59 -4.25 3.05 -6.58
C VAL A 59 -5.43 3.97 -6.88
N THR A 60 -5.21 4.90 -7.82
CA THR A 60 -6.15 5.96 -8.21
C THR A 60 -6.51 5.90 -9.71
N ASP A 61 -6.36 4.73 -10.34
CA ASP A 61 -6.76 4.54 -11.74
C ASP A 61 -8.24 4.92 -11.95
N PRO A 62 -8.60 5.48 -13.13
CA PRO A 62 -9.93 6.03 -13.38
C PRO A 62 -11.03 4.95 -13.38
N ASP A 63 -10.75 3.79 -13.97
CA ASP A 63 -11.71 2.68 -14.08
C ASP A 63 -11.45 1.58 -13.05
N VAL A 64 -12.51 0.95 -12.55
CA VAL A 64 -12.42 -0.21 -11.64
C VAL A 64 -11.55 -1.34 -12.21
N ARG A 65 -11.68 -1.62 -13.52
CA ARG A 65 -10.88 -2.67 -14.17
C ARG A 65 -9.39 -2.33 -14.15
N GLN A 66 -9.04 -1.06 -14.33
CA GLN A 66 -7.65 -0.61 -14.24
C GLN A 66 -7.15 -0.66 -12.81
N GLN A 67 -7.97 -0.28 -11.82
CA GLN A 67 -7.64 -0.39 -10.40
C GLN A 67 -7.36 -1.84 -9.99
N VAL A 68 -8.19 -2.80 -10.40
CA VAL A 68 -7.96 -4.23 -10.16
C VAL A 68 -6.62 -4.67 -10.77
N GLY A 69 -6.36 -4.26 -12.01
CA GLY A 69 -5.08 -4.54 -12.68
C GLY A 69 -3.89 -3.96 -11.90
N THR A 70 -3.95 -2.70 -11.48
CA THR A 70 -2.88 -2.07 -10.71
C THR A 70 -2.70 -2.72 -9.34
N THR A 71 -3.78 -3.06 -8.63
CA THR A 71 -3.71 -3.80 -7.36
C THR A 71 -3.05 -5.17 -7.54
N ALA A 72 -3.36 -5.90 -8.61
CA ALA A 72 -2.72 -7.18 -8.92
C ALA A 72 -1.23 -7.05 -9.30
N LEU A 73 -0.80 -5.88 -9.78
CA LEU A 73 0.61 -5.59 -10.08
C LEU A 73 1.42 -5.16 -8.84
N LEU A 74 0.78 -4.74 -7.74
CA LEU A 74 1.49 -4.31 -6.52
C LEU A 74 2.44 -5.38 -5.95
N PRO A 75 2.06 -6.67 -5.81
CA PRO A 75 2.98 -7.69 -5.36
C PRO A 75 4.19 -7.85 -6.29
N LEU A 76 3.98 -7.73 -7.61
CA LEU A 76 5.05 -7.87 -8.60
C LEU A 76 6.06 -6.72 -8.52
N ALA A 77 5.64 -5.53 -8.10
CA ALA A 77 6.53 -4.40 -7.88
C ALA A 77 7.18 -4.44 -6.49
N GLY A 78 6.43 -4.80 -5.45
CA GLY A 78 6.85 -4.72 -4.06
C GLY A 78 7.64 -5.92 -3.54
N LEU A 79 7.24 -7.15 -3.90
CA LEU A 79 7.89 -8.36 -3.37
C LEU A 79 9.35 -8.51 -3.84
N PRO A 80 9.72 -8.23 -5.11
CA PRO A 80 11.11 -8.36 -5.52
C PRO A 80 12.05 -7.43 -4.73
N VAL A 81 11.65 -6.17 -4.52
CA VAL A 81 12.47 -5.21 -3.76
C VAL A 81 12.48 -5.52 -2.26
N LEU A 82 11.39 -6.06 -1.72
CA LEU A 82 11.33 -6.60 -0.35
C LEU A 82 12.35 -7.73 -0.17
N VAL A 83 12.34 -8.71 -1.08
CA VAL A 83 13.28 -9.86 -1.06
C VAL A 83 14.72 -9.38 -1.17
N ILE A 84 15.02 -8.49 -2.12
CA ILE A 84 16.35 -7.88 -2.25
C ILE A 84 16.75 -7.18 -0.95
N GLY A 85 15.83 -6.43 -0.32
CA GLY A 85 16.07 -5.76 0.96
C GLY A 85 16.51 -6.70 2.07
N CYS A 86 15.85 -7.87 2.21
CA CYS A 86 16.20 -8.86 3.21
C CYS A 86 17.58 -9.50 2.94
N PHE A 87 17.92 -9.81 1.69
CA PHE A 87 19.23 -10.38 1.35
C PHE A 87 20.38 -9.37 1.48
N LEU A 88 20.09 -8.08 1.37
CA LEU A 88 21.07 -7.00 1.58
C LEU A 88 21.17 -6.53 3.03
N HIS A 89 20.57 -7.26 3.98
CA HIS A 89 20.54 -6.91 5.41
C HIS A 89 21.92 -6.52 5.95
N ASP A 90 22.94 -7.34 5.68
CA ASP A 90 24.31 -7.15 6.23
C ASP A 90 25.24 -6.29 5.36
N GLN A 91 24.74 -5.71 4.26
CA GLN A 91 25.54 -4.97 3.29
C GLN A 91 25.10 -3.51 3.17
N PRO A 92 25.37 -2.65 4.16
CA PRO A 92 24.76 -1.32 4.26
C PRO A 92 25.04 -0.41 3.05
N LEU A 93 26.24 -0.49 2.46
CA LEU A 93 26.60 0.29 1.28
C LEU A 93 25.82 -0.15 0.04
N VAL A 94 25.79 -1.45 -0.25
CA VAL A 94 25.03 -2.02 -1.38
C VAL A 94 23.53 -1.74 -1.22
N ARG A 95 23.03 -1.90 0.02
CA ARG A 95 21.64 -1.62 0.38
C ARG A 95 21.26 -0.16 0.11
N SER A 96 22.14 0.79 0.43
CA SER A 96 21.93 2.22 0.16
C SER A 96 21.89 2.54 -1.34
N SER A 97 22.77 1.92 -2.13
CA SER A 97 22.77 2.07 -3.59
C SER A 97 21.49 1.51 -4.23
N VAL A 98 21.04 0.33 -3.80
CA VAL A 98 19.78 -0.27 -4.27
C VAL A 98 18.59 0.58 -3.87
N PHE A 99 18.56 1.08 -2.63
CA PHE A 99 17.51 2.00 -2.18
C PHE A 99 17.41 3.23 -3.06
N LEU A 100 18.54 3.87 -3.36
CA LEU A 100 18.59 5.02 -4.26
C LEU A 100 18.12 4.65 -5.68
N GLY A 101 18.54 3.49 -6.20
CA GLY A 101 18.07 2.97 -7.49
C GLY A 101 16.56 2.79 -7.55
N VAL A 102 15.95 2.21 -6.52
CA VAL A 102 14.49 2.05 -6.42
C VAL A 102 13.77 3.39 -6.32
N VAL A 103 14.34 4.37 -5.62
CA VAL A 103 13.79 5.75 -5.60
C VAL A 103 13.78 6.35 -7.01
N PHE A 104 14.89 6.29 -7.74
CA PHE A 104 14.96 6.81 -9.10
C PHE A 104 13.99 6.10 -10.04
N LEU A 105 13.93 4.77 -9.99
CA LEU A 105 13.00 3.97 -10.79
C LEU A 105 11.54 4.29 -10.44
N GLY A 106 11.22 4.46 -9.16
CA GLY A 106 9.89 4.82 -8.68
C GLY A 106 9.45 6.21 -9.13
N VAL A 107 10.35 7.20 -9.10
CA VAL A 107 10.09 8.55 -9.63
C VAL A 107 9.92 8.51 -11.14
N TRP A 108 10.81 7.79 -11.85
CA TRP A 108 10.72 7.62 -13.30
C TRP A 108 9.43 6.93 -13.72
N ALA A 109 8.96 5.94 -12.96
CA ALA A 109 7.72 5.21 -13.23
C ALA A 109 6.48 6.11 -13.22
N ARG A 110 6.51 7.27 -12.52
CA ARG A 110 5.39 8.22 -12.50
C ARG A 110 4.98 8.72 -13.89
N ARG A 111 5.89 8.64 -14.88
CA ARG A 111 5.59 8.96 -16.28
C ARG A 111 4.50 8.08 -16.89
N PHE A 112 4.26 6.90 -16.32
CA PHE A 112 3.19 5.97 -16.74
C PHE A 112 1.86 6.23 -16.00
N GLY A 113 1.63 7.46 -15.54
CA GLY A 113 0.36 7.89 -14.95
C GLY A 113 0.10 7.31 -13.55
N PRO A 114 -1.19 7.21 -13.15
CA PRO A 114 -1.59 6.74 -11.82
C PRO A 114 -1.01 5.37 -11.45
N ARG A 115 -1.03 4.42 -12.38
CA ARG A 115 -0.46 3.08 -12.19
C ARG A 115 1.03 3.13 -11.87
N GLY A 116 1.80 3.86 -12.66
CA GLY A 116 3.24 4.00 -12.45
C GLY A 116 3.59 4.64 -11.11
N ASN A 117 2.83 5.66 -10.70
CA ASN A 117 2.96 6.28 -9.38
C ASN A 117 2.65 5.29 -8.24
N ALA A 118 1.57 4.52 -8.36
CA ALA A 118 1.18 3.54 -7.35
C ALA A 118 2.24 2.45 -7.16
N LEU A 119 2.73 1.87 -8.26
CA LEU A 119 3.76 0.82 -8.23
C LEU A 119 5.09 1.36 -7.70
N GLY A 120 5.49 2.57 -8.09
CA GLY A 120 6.72 3.21 -7.62
C GLY A 120 6.70 3.46 -6.11
N ILE A 121 5.63 4.06 -5.58
CA ILE A 121 5.47 4.29 -4.14
C ILE A 121 5.43 2.96 -3.37
N PHE A 122 4.72 1.97 -3.90
CA PHE A 122 4.60 0.66 -3.24
C PHE A 122 5.94 -0.06 -3.15
N ALA A 123 6.69 -0.14 -4.26
CA ALA A 123 8.03 -0.75 -4.28
C ALA A 123 8.98 -0.02 -3.31
N PHE A 124 9.02 1.31 -3.37
CA PHE A 124 9.83 2.12 -2.46
C PHE A 124 9.50 1.84 -0.99
N MET A 125 8.22 1.82 -0.63
CA MET A 125 7.77 1.59 0.74
C MET A 125 8.06 0.16 1.22
N MET A 126 7.97 -0.86 0.36
CA MET A 126 8.32 -2.23 0.74
C MET A 126 9.82 -2.36 1.05
N LEU A 127 10.68 -1.77 0.23
CA LEU A 127 12.11 -1.74 0.50
C LEU A 127 12.44 -0.93 1.75
N PHE A 128 11.81 0.24 1.91
CA PHE A 128 11.98 1.09 3.10
C PHE A 128 11.57 0.34 4.38
N ALA A 129 10.42 -0.32 4.36
CA ALA A 129 9.89 -1.03 5.52
C ALA A 129 10.80 -2.18 5.96
N VAL A 130 11.31 -3.00 5.03
CA VAL A 130 12.26 -4.08 5.37
C VAL A 130 13.53 -3.54 6.01
N GLN A 131 14.07 -2.43 5.48
CA GLN A 131 15.26 -1.82 6.07
C GLN A 131 14.98 -1.26 7.47
N PHE A 132 13.81 -0.68 7.69
CA PHE A 132 13.42 -0.16 8.99
C PHE A 132 13.18 -1.27 10.02
N LEU A 133 12.56 -2.38 9.59
CA LEU A 133 12.37 -3.58 10.41
C LEU A 133 13.68 -4.32 10.69
N GLY A 134 14.72 -4.12 9.87
CA GLY A 134 15.95 -4.90 9.97
C GLY A 134 15.71 -6.39 9.71
N ALA A 135 14.81 -6.72 8.78
CA ALA A 135 14.34 -8.09 8.59
C ALA A 135 15.36 -8.95 7.83
N PRO A 136 15.96 -10.00 8.44
CA PRO A 136 16.81 -10.95 7.75
C PRO A 136 16.04 -11.81 6.72
N PRO A 137 16.74 -12.55 5.84
CA PRO A 137 16.11 -13.45 4.86
C PRO A 137 15.16 -14.50 5.46
N ALA A 138 15.38 -14.91 6.71
CA ALA A 138 14.53 -15.87 7.41
C ALA A 138 13.09 -15.37 7.59
N ASP A 139 12.88 -14.05 7.67
CA ASP A 139 11.56 -13.48 7.87
C ASP A 139 10.72 -13.44 6.60
N LEU A 140 11.29 -13.71 5.42
CA LEU A 140 10.56 -13.75 4.16
C LEU A 140 9.37 -14.71 4.20
N VAL A 141 9.50 -15.83 4.92
CA VAL A 141 8.42 -16.81 5.13
C VAL A 141 7.21 -16.18 5.81
N ARG A 142 7.40 -15.12 6.60
CA ARG A 142 6.33 -14.38 7.29
C ARG A 142 5.90 -13.12 6.54
N LEU A 143 6.86 -12.36 6.01
CA LEU A 143 6.62 -11.06 5.38
C LEU A 143 5.92 -11.17 4.02
N VAL A 144 6.31 -12.14 3.19
CA VAL A 144 5.69 -12.36 1.86
C VAL A 144 4.20 -12.71 1.98
N PRO A 145 3.77 -13.74 2.75
CA PRO A 145 2.35 -14.02 2.90
C PRO A 145 1.59 -12.88 3.58
N ALA A 146 2.22 -12.13 4.49
CA ALA A 146 1.58 -10.98 5.11
C ALA A 146 1.22 -9.87 4.12
N VAL A 147 2.13 -9.54 3.18
CA VAL A 147 1.84 -8.58 2.11
C VAL A 147 0.72 -9.09 1.21
N LEU A 148 0.74 -10.37 0.84
CA LEU A 148 -0.29 -10.97 -0.02
C LEU A 148 -1.67 -10.99 0.65
N LEU A 149 -1.75 -11.43 1.91
CA LEU A 149 -2.98 -11.43 2.69
C LEU A 149 -3.53 -10.01 2.87
N ALA A 150 -2.66 -9.05 3.16
CA ALA A 150 -3.06 -7.65 3.32
C ALA A 150 -3.60 -7.05 2.03
N LEU A 151 -2.96 -7.31 0.88
CA LEU A 151 -3.45 -6.87 -0.42
C LEU A 151 -4.77 -7.54 -0.79
N ALA A 152 -4.94 -8.82 -0.47
CA ALA A 152 -6.21 -9.53 -0.65
C ALA A 152 -7.32 -8.94 0.23
N GLY A 153 -7.04 -8.64 1.49
CA GLY A 153 -7.97 -7.97 2.40
C GLY A 153 -8.36 -6.57 1.93
N ALA A 154 -7.39 -5.76 1.51
CA ALA A 154 -7.63 -4.44 0.94
C ALA A 154 -8.47 -4.51 -0.35
N ALA A 155 -8.17 -5.47 -1.24
CA ALA A 155 -8.93 -5.72 -2.45
C ALA A 155 -10.36 -6.19 -2.14
N LEU A 156 -10.55 -7.06 -1.16
CA LEU A 156 -11.87 -7.52 -0.71
C LEU A 156 -12.72 -6.34 -0.23
N VAL A 157 -12.17 -5.49 0.63
CA VAL A 157 -12.90 -4.31 1.10
C VAL A 157 -13.22 -3.37 -0.06
N ARG A 158 -12.25 -3.07 -0.93
CA ARG A 158 -12.43 -2.13 -2.04
C ARG A 158 -13.41 -2.62 -3.10
N PHE A 159 -13.32 -3.89 -3.50
CA PHE A 159 -13.99 -4.40 -4.69
C PHE A 159 -15.17 -5.33 -4.42
N VAL A 160 -15.41 -5.72 -3.16
CA VAL A 160 -16.53 -6.61 -2.76
C VAL A 160 -17.38 -5.97 -1.66
N LEU A 161 -16.79 -5.64 -0.52
CA LEU A 161 -17.57 -5.17 0.65
C LEU A 161 -17.98 -3.70 0.50
N TRP A 162 -17.22 -2.91 -0.24
CA TRP A 162 -17.44 -1.47 -0.41
C TRP A 162 -17.28 -1.04 -1.88
N CYS A 163 -18.02 -1.67 -2.80
CA CYS A 163 -17.99 -1.40 -4.25
C CYS A 163 -18.58 -0.03 -4.65
N ARG A 164 -18.01 1.06 -4.16
CA ARG A 164 -18.48 2.41 -4.49
C ARG A 164 -18.25 2.74 -5.96
N GLU A 165 -17.08 2.39 -6.49
CA GLU A 165 -16.65 2.76 -7.84
C GLU A 165 -17.48 2.11 -8.96
N ARG A 166 -18.34 1.11 -8.67
CA ARG A 166 -19.28 0.56 -9.67
C ARG A 166 -20.51 1.46 -9.92
N ARG A 167 -20.79 2.44 -9.05
CA ARG A 167 -22.04 3.22 -9.06
C ARG A 167 -21.85 4.71 -9.38
N THR A 168 -20.64 5.14 -9.70
CA THR A 168 -20.34 6.51 -10.12
C THR A 168 -19.85 6.49 -11.57
N PRO A 169 -20.60 7.05 -12.54
CA PRO A 169 -20.10 7.22 -13.90
C PRO A 169 -18.87 8.16 -13.91
N PRO A 170 -18.00 8.04 -14.93
CA PRO A 170 -16.81 8.90 -15.09
C PRO A 170 -17.16 10.38 -15.20
#